data_AF-A0A1S0UHY1-F1
#
_entry.id   AF-A0A1S0UHY1-F1
#
_cell.length_a   1.000
_cell.length_b   1.000
_cell.length_c   1.000
_cell.angle_alpha   90.00
_cell.angle_beta   90.00
_cell.angle_gamma   90.00
#
_symmetry.space_group_name_H-M   'P 1'
#
loop_
_entity.id
_entity.type
_entity.pdbx_description
1 polymer ?
#
loop_
_entity_poly.entity_id
_entity_poly.type
_entity_poly.pdbx_seq_one_letter_code
_entity_poly.pdbx_strand_id
1 'polypeptide(L)'
;MRIYIRKLAIIVCATFFTTIILLSVIRKDENSEWLKKYQKLNFPRPIPHISYVEKQNIYKFMTKDVDVSHFFVPHINWTLAKQLDQYLFDLNISEMVAKECPKNETLRQFWKEKNGKIVPERDSWEKFYADIGSCDVYRDEEVVEKLLNDLTKLPLKSVSIMDGGTQVKLIFTFENDQQAVFKPMRFGRDYESDPNHFYFSDFERHNAEIATFHMDKILGFRRAVPTVGRIVNLTSDLRDKAEKRLAKTFFISPAKNLCFVSKCDYYCDTSHAICGTPDTREGSVQVFLPDETSVPRKHNRSPYRRTYSKKNQIAEWQRNMNYCRENVKKMKRYAHGRTLLDLVDFHVMDYLIGWFDKVYRL
;
A
#
# COMPACT_ATOMS: atom_id res chain seq x y z
N MET A 1 -12.03 76.34 8.35
CA MET A 1 -11.11 75.18 8.49
C MET A 1 -11.64 74.01 9.32
N ARG A 2 -12.36 74.22 10.45
CA ARG A 2 -12.85 73.12 11.32
C ARG A 2 -13.95 72.22 10.73
N ILE A 3 -14.74 72.69 9.76
CA ILE A 3 -15.87 71.93 9.17
C ILE A 3 -15.39 70.84 8.19
N TYR A 4 -14.28 71.07 7.49
CA TYR A 4 -13.72 70.10 6.53
C TYR A 4 -13.04 68.92 7.21
N ILE A 5 -12.45 69.11 8.39
CA ILE A 5 -11.79 68.04 9.16
C ILE A 5 -12.81 67.01 9.67
N ARG A 6 -14.01 67.45 10.11
CA ARG A 6 -15.08 66.53 10.52
C ARG A 6 -15.59 65.68 9.36
N LYS A 7 -15.79 66.27 8.17
CA LYS A 7 -16.22 65.51 6.99
C LYS A 7 -15.16 64.51 6.55
N LEU A 8 -13.88 64.90 6.59
CA LEU A 8 -12.78 64.00 6.24
C LEU A 8 -12.64 62.84 7.23
N ALA A 9 -12.77 63.11 8.54
CA ALA A 9 -12.72 62.08 9.57
C ALA A 9 -13.88 61.08 9.45
N ILE A 10 -15.10 61.55 9.13
CA ILE A 10 -16.26 60.67 8.91
C ILE A 10 -16.04 59.79 7.68
N ILE A 11 -15.50 60.33 6.59
CA ILE A 11 -15.21 59.56 5.38
C ILE A 11 -14.14 58.51 5.64
N VAL A 12 -13.04 58.87 6.33
CA VAL A 12 -11.96 57.93 6.66
C VAL A 12 -12.42 56.83 7.62
N CYS A 13 -13.24 57.18 8.62
CA CYS A 13 -13.83 56.16 9.50
C CYS A 13 -14.80 55.26 8.72
N ALA A 14 -15.67 55.82 7.88
CA ALA A 14 -16.59 55.04 7.09
C ALA A 14 -15.86 54.07 6.14
N THR A 15 -14.83 54.54 5.43
CA THR A 15 -14.05 53.69 4.54
C THR A 15 -13.31 52.60 5.31
N PHE A 16 -12.66 52.94 6.42
CA PHE A 16 -11.94 51.98 7.28
C PHE A 16 -12.86 50.90 7.86
N PHE A 17 -14.03 51.28 8.38
CA PHE A 17 -15.02 50.33 8.88
C PHE A 17 -15.63 49.49 7.75
N THR A 18 -15.90 50.05 6.57
CA THR A 18 -16.37 49.26 5.43
C THR A 18 -15.33 48.26 4.94
N THR A 19 -14.04 48.62 4.94
CA THR A 19 -12.96 47.69 4.58
C THR A 19 -12.79 46.58 5.62
N ILE A 20 -12.91 46.88 6.92
CA ILE A 20 -12.87 45.85 7.97
C ILE A 20 -14.09 44.94 7.89
N ILE A 21 -15.28 45.48 7.63
CA ILE A 21 -16.50 44.68 7.45
C ILE A 21 -16.35 43.79 6.20
N LEU A 22 -15.87 44.32 5.07
CA LEU A 22 -15.60 43.52 3.87
C LEU A 22 -14.55 42.41 4.13
N LEU A 23 -13.45 42.72 4.81
CA LEU A 23 -12.40 41.75 5.16
C LEU A 23 -12.88 40.70 6.18
N SER A 24 -13.78 41.06 7.08
CA SER A 24 -14.37 40.13 8.06
C SER A 24 -15.51 39.29 7.49
N VAL A 25 -16.25 39.80 6.51
CA VAL A 25 -17.27 39.04 5.75
C VAL A 25 -16.63 38.04 4.79
N ILE A 26 -15.50 38.39 4.14
CA ILE A 26 -14.72 37.44 3.33
C ILE A 26 -14.12 36.29 4.19
N ARG A 27 -13.99 36.51 5.51
CA ARG A 27 -13.52 35.48 6.45
C ARG A 27 -14.65 34.56 6.96
N LYS A 28 -15.91 34.85 6.59
CA LYS A 28 -17.08 34.09 7.01
C LYS A 28 -17.31 32.91 6.04
N ASP A 29 -16.58 31.83 6.30
CA ASP A 29 -17.02 30.44 6.12
C ASP A 29 -17.45 29.94 4.72
N GLU A 30 -16.83 30.43 3.63
CA GLU A 30 -16.79 29.68 2.34
C GLU A 30 -16.12 28.28 2.50
N ASN A 31 -15.37 28.10 3.58
CA ASN A 31 -14.67 26.86 3.94
C ASN A 31 -15.61 25.66 4.08
N SER A 32 -16.88 25.86 4.45
CA SER A 32 -17.82 24.74 4.66
C SER A 32 -18.49 24.26 3.37
N GLU A 33 -18.73 25.13 2.38
CA GLU A 33 -19.39 24.73 1.12
C GLU A 33 -18.46 23.97 0.17
N TRP A 34 -17.19 24.39 0.10
CA TRP A 34 -16.19 23.68 -0.70
C TRP A 34 -15.93 22.26 -0.16
N LEU A 35 -15.81 22.09 1.17
CA LEU A 35 -15.72 20.77 1.80
C LEU A 35 -16.95 19.91 1.53
N LYS A 36 -18.16 20.49 1.54
CA LYS A 36 -19.42 19.79 1.20
C LYS A 36 -19.46 19.30 -0.25
N LYS A 37 -18.83 20.03 -1.19
CA LYS A 37 -18.75 19.64 -2.61
C LYS A 37 -17.95 18.35 -2.82
N TYR A 38 -16.88 18.14 -2.03
CA TYR A 38 -16.03 16.94 -2.09
C TYR A 38 -16.33 15.89 -1.01
N GLN A 39 -17.06 16.22 0.06
CA GLN A 39 -17.58 15.26 1.05
C GLN A 39 -18.60 14.26 0.47
N LYS A 40 -19.12 14.51 -0.73
CA LYS A 40 -19.93 13.55 -1.49
C LYS A 40 -19.12 12.46 -2.18
N LEU A 41 -17.79 12.48 -2.08
CA LEU A 41 -17.01 11.26 -2.25
C LEU A 41 -17.26 10.42 -1.00
N ASN A 42 -18.30 9.59 -1.05
CA ASN A 42 -18.48 8.46 -0.13
C ASN A 42 -17.29 7.52 -0.34
N PHE A 43 -16.13 7.87 0.19
CA PHE A 43 -15.12 6.87 0.50
C PHE A 43 -15.77 6.02 1.59
N PRO A 44 -16.11 4.74 1.34
CA PRO A 44 -16.50 3.87 2.42
C PRO A 44 -15.40 3.97 3.45
N ARG A 45 -15.73 4.43 4.67
CA ARG A 45 -14.80 4.26 5.78
C ARG A 45 -14.43 2.79 5.76
N PRO A 46 -13.14 2.42 5.65
CA PRO A 46 -12.78 1.03 5.73
C PRO A 46 -13.40 0.54 7.03
N ILE A 47 -14.36 -0.37 6.93
CA ILE A 47 -14.83 -1.11 8.10
C ILE A 47 -13.63 -2.00 8.39
N PRO A 48 -12.78 -1.70 9.40
CA PRO A 48 -11.81 -2.69 9.81
C PRO A 48 -12.60 -3.97 10.04
N HIS A 49 -12.21 -5.11 9.46
CA HIS A 49 -12.93 -6.37 9.62
C HIS A 49 -13.23 -6.62 11.11
N ILE A 50 -14.45 -6.27 11.57
CA ILE A 50 -14.84 -6.27 12.99
C ILE A 50 -14.68 -7.69 13.57
N SER A 51 -14.89 -8.70 12.73
CA SER A 51 -14.73 -10.11 13.09
C SER A 51 -13.28 -10.57 13.27
N TYR A 52 -12.29 -9.80 12.78
CA TYR A 52 -10.85 -10.03 13.02
C TYR A 52 -10.40 -9.39 14.34
N VAL A 53 -10.96 -8.22 14.65
CA VAL A 53 -10.55 -7.37 15.78
C VAL A 53 -11.08 -7.90 17.13
N GLU A 54 -12.28 -8.49 17.18
CA GLU A 54 -12.89 -8.95 18.44
C GLU A 54 -12.23 -10.17 19.08
N LYS A 55 -11.62 -11.08 18.31
CA LYS A 55 -11.05 -12.33 18.87
C LYS A 55 -9.61 -12.23 19.39
N GLN A 56 -8.87 -11.18 19.03
CA GLN A 56 -7.42 -11.13 19.24
C GLN A 56 -6.95 -10.15 20.33
N ASN A 57 -7.87 -9.55 21.11
CA ASN A 57 -7.48 -8.59 22.16
C ASN A 57 -6.63 -7.40 21.62
N ILE A 58 -6.73 -7.10 20.32
CA ILE A 58 -6.04 -5.97 19.65
C ILE A 58 -6.58 -4.62 20.15
N TYR A 59 -7.72 -4.62 20.85
CA TYR A 59 -8.22 -3.47 21.61
C TYR A 59 -7.26 -2.95 22.68
N LYS A 60 -6.15 -3.65 22.99
CA LYS A 60 -5.11 -3.07 23.85
C LYS A 60 -4.41 -1.85 23.20
N PHE A 61 -4.43 -1.73 21.87
CA PHE A 61 -3.84 -0.59 21.14
C PHE A 61 -4.85 0.32 20.45
N MET A 62 -6.12 -0.09 20.37
CA MET A 62 -7.23 0.77 19.93
C MET A 62 -8.18 0.95 21.12
N THR A 63 -7.74 1.72 22.12
CA THR A 63 -8.66 2.24 23.12
C THR A 63 -9.66 3.17 22.43
N LYS A 64 -10.86 3.36 23.01
CA LYS A 64 -11.83 4.37 22.52
C LYS A 64 -11.25 5.80 22.48
N ASP A 65 -10.09 6.00 23.07
CA ASP A 65 -9.34 7.26 23.17
C ASP A 65 -8.05 7.23 22.31
N VAL A 66 -8.10 6.69 21.08
CA VAL A 66 -7.01 6.98 20.12
C VAL A 66 -7.09 8.47 19.81
N ASP A 67 -6.12 9.21 20.32
CA ASP A 67 -5.95 10.62 20.00
C ASP A 67 -5.59 10.77 18.52
N VAL A 68 -6.62 10.90 17.69
CA VAL A 68 -6.49 11.16 16.27
C VAL A 68 -6.06 12.60 15.96
N SER A 69 -5.83 13.43 16.98
CA SER A 69 -5.42 14.82 16.77
C SER A 69 -4.12 14.95 15.99
N HIS A 70 -3.21 13.98 16.17
CA HIS A 70 -1.95 13.86 15.46
C HIS A 70 -2.10 13.53 13.96
N PHE A 71 -3.28 13.02 13.52
CA PHE A 71 -3.58 12.77 12.10
C PHE A 71 -4.26 13.96 11.40
N PHE A 72 -4.66 15.00 12.13
CA PHE A 72 -5.16 16.20 11.45
C PHE A 72 -4.00 16.88 10.74
N VAL A 73 -4.16 17.06 9.43
CA VAL A 73 -3.22 17.83 8.60
C VAL A 73 -3.03 19.19 9.27
N PRO A 74 -1.88 19.47 9.89
CA PRO A 74 -1.77 20.62 10.78
C PRO A 74 -1.87 21.95 10.03
N HIS A 75 -1.69 21.94 8.71
CA HIS A 75 -1.88 23.11 7.87
C HIS A 75 -2.12 22.72 6.39
N ILE A 76 -3.33 22.94 5.87
CA ILE A 76 -3.58 22.92 4.42
C ILE A 76 -3.16 24.27 3.85
N ASN A 77 -2.28 24.28 2.84
CA ASN A 77 -1.98 25.49 2.08
C ASN A 77 -3.15 25.82 1.14
N TRP A 78 -4.11 26.59 1.63
CA TRP A 78 -5.31 26.97 0.88
C TRP A 78 -5.03 27.81 -0.36
N THR A 79 -3.93 28.57 -0.38
CA THR A 79 -3.51 29.31 -1.59
C THR A 79 -3.17 28.34 -2.71
N LEU A 80 -2.35 27.31 -2.40
CA LEU A 80 -2.01 26.26 -3.36
C LEU A 80 -3.24 25.45 -3.77
N ALA A 81 -4.11 25.08 -2.82
CA ALA A 81 -5.33 24.34 -3.12
C ALA A 81 -6.24 25.10 -4.09
N LYS A 82 -6.43 26.41 -3.90
CA LYS A 82 -7.20 27.27 -4.81
C LYS A 82 -6.56 27.38 -6.18
N GLN A 83 -5.23 27.49 -6.26
CA GLN A 83 -4.51 27.49 -7.53
C GLN A 83 -4.70 26.17 -8.28
N LEU A 84 -4.61 25.04 -7.59
CA LEU A 84 -4.87 23.72 -8.18
C LEU A 84 -6.30 23.59 -8.68
N ASP A 85 -7.29 24.03 -7.89
CA ASP A 85 -8.70 24.03 -8.31
C ASP A 85 -8.91 24.85 -9.59
N GLN A 86 -8.29 26.03 -9.69
CA GLN A 86 -8.32 26.86 -10.90
C GLN A 86 -7.71 26.15 -12.11
N TYR A 87 -6.59 25.44 -11.96
CA TYR A 87 -5.98 24.68 -13.06
C TYR A 87 -6.82 23.47 -13.50
N LEU A 88 -7.64 22.91 -12.60
CA LEU A 88 -8.48 21.76 -12.88
C LEU A 88 -9.89 22.13 -13.34
N PHE A 89 -10.34 23.36 -13.12
CA PHE A 89 -11.73 23.80 -13.32
C PHE A 89 -12.25 23.55 -14.74
N ASP A 90 -11.44 23.85 -15.76
CA ASP A 90 -11.81 23.70 -17.16
C ASP A 90 -11.54 22.29 -17.73
N LEU A 91 -10.98 21.38 -16.93
CA LEU A 91 -10.66 20.02 -17.37
C LEU A 91 -11.86 19.09 -17.22
N ASN A 92 -12.22 18.39 -18.30
CA ASN A 92 -13.20 17.31 -18.24
C ASN A 92 -12.56 16.02 -17.68
N ILE A 93 -12.37 15.98 -16.36
CA ILE A 93 -11.72 14.86 -15.67
C ILE A 93 -12.46 13.54 -15.93
N SER A 94 -13.80 13.54 -15.96
CA SER A 94 -14.59 12.34 -16.21
C SER A 94 -14.29 11.71 -17.58
N GLU A 95 -14.13 12.54 -18.62
CA GLU A 95 -13.76 12.06 -19.96
C GLU A 95 -12.31 11.57 -20.01
N MET A 96 -11.40 12.21 -19.27
CA MET A 96 -10.00 11.77 -19.17
C MET A 96 -9.89 10.41 -18.48
N VAL A 97 -10.58 10.23 -17.35
CA VAL A 97 -10.62 8.97 -16.58
C VAL A 97 -11.16 7.83 -17.43
N ALA A 98 -12.21 8.06 -18.22
CA ALA A 98 -12.76 7.05 -19.12
C ALA A 98 -11.75 6.53 -20.18
N LYS A 99 -10.70 7.31 -20.48
CA LYS A 99 -9.65 6.94 -21.45
C LYS A 99 -8.45 6.22 -20.83
N GLU A 100 -8.35 6.14 -19.49
CA GLU A 100 -7.20 5.51 -18.82
C GLU A 100 -7.15 3.99 -19.03
N CYS A 101 -8.31 3.34 -19.13
CA CYS A 101 -8.44 1.91 -19.35
C CYS A 101 -9.22 1.62 -20.65
N PRO A 102 -8.55 1.63 -21.82
CA PRO A 102 -9.23 1.48 -23.11
C PRO A 102 -9.81 0.07 -23.34
N LYS A 103 -9.24 -0.95 -22.71
CA LYS A 103 -9.79 -2.32 -22.69
C LYS A 103 -9.89 -2.74 -21.23
N ASN A 104 -11.10 -2.84 -20.70
CA ASN A 104 -11.38 -3.34 -19.34
C ASN A 104 -11.92 -4.77 -19.44
N GLU A 105 -11.00 -5.74 -19.45
CA GLU A 105 -11.29 -7.16 -19.61
C GLU A 105 -10.69 -7.92 -18.43
N THR A 106 -11.42 -8.90 -17.92
CA THR A 106 -10.96 -9.83 -16.87
C THR A 106 -10.30 -11.08 -17.47
N LEU A 107 -9.50 -11.79 -16.69
CA LEU A 107 -8.94 -13.08 -17.13
C LEU A 107 -10.03 -14.07 -17.55
N ARG A 108 -11.18 -14.12 -16.86
CA ARG A 108 -12.31 -14.98 -17.28
C ARG A 108 -12.84 -14.63 -18.67
N GLN A 109 -12.97 -13.35 -18.98
CA GLN A 109 -13.44 -12.88 -20.29
C GLN A 109 -12.39 -13.19 -21.36
N PHE A 110 -11.13 -12.86 -21.08
CA PHE A 110 -10.00 -13.12 -21.96
C PHE A 110 -9.89 -14.60 -22.34
N TRP A 111 -9.96 -15.52 -21.36
CA TRP A 111 -9.83 -16.96 -21.63
C TRP A 111 -11.03 -17.53 -22.37
N LYS A 112 -12.23 -17.03 -22.08
CA LYS A 112 -13.46 -17.40 -22.78
C LYS A 112 -13.41 -16.95 -24.24
N GLU A 113 -12.99 -15.72 -24.50
CA GLU A 113 -12.92 -15.15 -25.86
C GLU A 113 -11.79 -15.77 -26.68
N LYS A 114 -10.61 -15.97 -26.07
CA LYS A 114 -9.42 -16.44 -26.79
C LYS A 114 -9.56 -17.90 -27.22
N ASN A 115 -9.93 -18.80 -26.29
CA ASN A 115 -9.89 -20.25 -26.50
C ASN A 115 -11.14 -21.00 -25.98
N GLY A 116 -12.23 -20.30 -25.62
CA GLY A 116 -13.45 -20.94 -25.09
C GLY A 116 -13.28 -21.57 -23.71
N LYS A 117 -12.19 -21.27 -22.99
CA LYS A 117 -11.91 -21.86 -21.68
C LYS A 117 -12.73 -21.20 -20.59
N ILE A 118 -13.32 -22.01 -19.71
CA ILE A 118 -13.98 -21.55 -18.48
C ILE A 118 -12.94 -21.53 -17.37
N VAL A 119 -12.75 -20.37 -16.74
CA VAL A 119 -11.88 -20.23 -15.57
C VAL A 119 -12.62 -20.81 -14.35
N PRO A 120 -12.00 -21.70 -13.55
CA PRO A 120 -12.59 -22.20 -12.31
C PRO A 120 -12.92 -21.08 -11.32
N GLU A 121 -13.92 -21.29 -10.46
CA GLU A 121 -14.42 -20.30 -9.48
C GLU A 121 -14.88 -20.97 -8.16
N ARG A 122 -14.23 -22.09 -7.80
CA ARG A 122 -14.67 -22.96 -6.71
C ARG A 122 -14.45 -22.35 -5.32
N ASP A 123 -13.43 -21.51 -5.19
CA ASP A 123 -13.06 -20.84 -3.94
C ASP A 123 -12.76 -19.35 -4.16
N SER A 124 -12.40 -18.65 -3.09
CA SER A 124 -12.11 -17.20 -3.14
C SER A 124 -10.82 -16.87 -3.90
N TRP A 125 -9.85 -17.78 -3.98
CA TRP A 125 -8.64 -17.60 -4.80
C TRP A 125 -9.00 -17.66 -6.27
N GLU A 126 -9.73 -18.70 -6.69
CA GLU A 126 -10.13 -18.89 -8.07
C GLU A 126 -11.03 -17.76 -8.58
N LYS A 127 -11.97 -17.28 -7.75
CA LYS A 127 -12.76 -16.09 -8.07
C LYS A 127 -11.90 -14.84 -8.21
N PHE A 128 -10.96 -14.62 -7.28
CA PHE A 128 -10.00 -13.52 -7.38
C PHE A 128 -9.19 -13.60 -8.67
N TYR A 129 -8.62 -14.77 -9.00
CA TYR A 129 -7.85 -14.98 -10.22
C TYR A 129 -8.68 -14.73 -11.49
N ALA A 130 -9.92 -15.21 -11.52
CA ALA A 130 -10.83 -15.02 -12.64
C ALA A 130 -11.11 -13.53 -12.91
N ASP A 131 -11.13 -12.71 -11.87
CA ASP A 131 -11.50 -11.29 -11.92
C ASP A 131 -10.33 -10.33 -12.05
N ILE A 132 -9.08 -10.83 -12.07
CA ILE A 132 -7.90 -10.01 -12.40
C ILE A 132 -8.14 -9.33 -13.75
N GLY A 133 -8.07 -8.01 -13.75
CA GLY A 133 -8.34 -7.16 -14.90
C GLY A 133 -7.08 -6.78 -15.69
N SER A 134 -7.33 -6.25 -16.88
CA SER A 134 -6.31 -5.61 -17.72
C SER A 134 -5.80 -4.27 -17.16
N CYS A 135 -6.52 -3.65 -16.21
CA CYS A 135 -6.20 -2.33 -15.65
C CYS A 135 -6.14 -2.29 -14.12
N ASP A 136 -6.63 -3.35 -13.46
CA ASP A 136 -6.78 -3.49 -12.02
C ASP A 136 -6.50 -4.95 -11.63
N VAL A 137 -5.99 -5.18 -10.42
CA VAL A 137 -5.75 -6.53 -9.87
C VAL A 137 -7.03 -7.10 -9.26
N TYR A 138 -7.91 -6.24 -8.75
CA TYR A 138 -9.19 -6.62 -8.18
C TYR A 138 -10.23 -5.51 -8.35
N ARG A 139 -11.51 -5.90 -8.42
CA ARG A 139 -12.65 -4.99 -8.64
C ARG A 139 -13.83 -5.23 -7.69
N ASP A 140 -14.10 -6.50 -7.38
CA ASP A 140 -15.19 -6.90 -6.51
C ASP A 140 -14.70 -6.95 -5.05
N GLU A 141 -15.26 -6.07 -4.23
CA GLU A 141 -14.92 -5.97 -2.81
C GLU A 141 -15.36 -7.20 -2.01
N GLU A 142 -16.48 -7.82 -2.37
CA GLU A 142 -16.99 -9.01 -1.67
C GLU A 142 -16.05 -10.20 -1.89
N VAL A 143 -15.56 -10.37 -3.12
CA VAL A 143 -14.56 -11.41 -3.45
C VAL A 143 -13.27 -11.17 -2.67
N VAL A 144 -12.78 -9.93 -2.61
CA VAL A 144 -11.57 -9.58 -1.88
C VAL A 144 -11.75 -9.78 -0.37
N GLU A 145 -12.85 -9.32 0.21
CA GLU A 145 -13.13 -9.49 1.64
C GLU A 145 -13.23 -10.96 2.03
N LYS A 146 -13.88 -11.78 1.20
CA LYS A 146 -13.94 -13.22 1.39
C LYS A 146 -12.54 -13.84 1.33
N LEU A 147 -11.72 -13.46 0.36
CA LEU A 147 -10.34 -13.92 0.23
C LEU A 147 -9.49 -13.57 1.45
N LEU A 148 -9.55 -12.32 1.93
CA LEU A 148 -8.83 -11.88 3.14
C LEU A 148 -9.27 -12.66 4.40
N ASN A 149 -10.58 -12.93 4.52
CA ASN A 149 -11.11 -13.75 5.59
C ASN A 149 -10.60 -15.21 5.51
N ASP A 150 -10.57 -15.78 4.30
CA ASP A 150 -10.11 -17.15 4.10
C ASP A 150 -8.59 -17.27 4.35
N LEU A 151 -7.77 -16.31 3.91
CA LEU A 151 -6.32 -16.24 4.22
C LEU A 151 -6.06 -16.23 5.74
N THR A 152 -6.95 -15.60 6.50
CA THR A 152 -6.88 -15.56 7.97
C THR A 152 -7.24 -16.89 8.61
N LYS A 153 -8.34 -17.52 8.15
CA LYS A 153 -9.04 -18.57 8.90
C LYS A 153 -8.81 -19.98 8.38
N LEU A 154 -8.52 -20.15 7.08
CA LEU A 154 -8.35 -21.48 6.51
C LEU A 154 -7.19 -22.21 7.20
N PRO A 155 -7.39 -23.48 7.58
CA PRO A 155 -6.33 -24.27 8.16
C PRO A 155 -5.19 -24.48 7.15
N LEU A 156 -3.97 -24.50 7.68
CA LEU A 156 -2.79 -24.81 6.88
C LEU A 156 -2.68 -26.33 6.70
N LYS A 157 -2.40 -26.78 5.48
CA LYS A 157 -2.04 -28.15 5.14
C LYS A 157 -0.53 -28.36 5.26
N SER A 158 0.26 -27.42 4.74
CA SER A 158 1.73 -27.47 4.83
C SER A 158 2.37 -26.07 4.75
N VAL A 159 3.62 -26.00 5.20
CA VAL A 159 4.44 -24.78 5.16
C VAL A 159 5.81 -25.10 4.58
N SER A 160 6.25 -24.33 3.58
CA SER A 160 7.57 -24.48 2.96
C SER A 160 8.31 -23.14 2.91
N ILE A 161 9.61 -23.19 2.63
CA ILE A 161 10.42 -21.99 2.44
C ILE A 161 10.18 -21.49 1.02
N MET A 162 9.94 -20.18 0.88
CA MET A 162 9.81 -19.57 -0.44
C MET A 162 11.20 -19.40 -1.06
N ASP A 163 11.46 -20.08 -2.17
CA ASP A 163 12.69 -19.89 -2.92
C ASP A 163 12.66 -18.57 -3.73
N GLY A 164 13.81 -17.93 -3.91
CA GLY A 164 13.95 -16.70 -4.72
C GLY A 164 13.73 -15.37 -3.98
N GLY A 165 13.57 -15.39 -2.66
CA GLY A 165 13.56 -14.20 -1.81
C GLY A 165 14.88 -13.99 -1.07
N THR A 166 15.22 -12.74 -0.75
CA THR A 166 16.45 -12.43 -0.02
C THR A 166 16.27 -12.48 1.50
N GLN A 167 15.11 -12.08 2.03
CA GLN A 167 14.75 -12.19 3.45
C GLN A 167 13.76 -13.35 3.70
N VAL A 168 13.51 -13.67 4.97
CA VAL A 168 12.66 -14.79 5.39
C VAL A 168 11.22 -14.66 4.88
N LYS A 169 10.79 -15.63 4.06
CA LYS A 169 9.43 -15.76 3.52
C LYS A 169 9.06 -17.23 3.48
N LEU A 170 7.82 -17.54 3.85
CA LEU A 170 7.29 -18.91 3.82
C LEU A 170 6.14 -18.97 2.81
N ILE A 171 5.93 -20.15 2.23
CA ILE A 171 4.74 -20.47 1.45
C ILE A 171 3.80 -21.23 2.37
N PHE A 172 2.58 -20.73 2.51
CA PHE A 172 1.47 -21.43 3.14
C PHE A 172 0.69 -22.15 2.06
N THR A 173 0.49 -23.45 2.24
CA THR A 173 -0.48 -24.23 1.46
C THR A 173 -1.65 -24.55 2.37
N PHE A 174 -2.86 -24.16 1.98
CA PHE A 174 -4.09 -24.34 2.74
C PHE A 174 -4.73 -25.71 2.43
N GLU A 175 -5.75 -26.10 3.21
CA GLU A 175 -6.47 -27.37 2.99
C GLU A 175 -7.16 -27.48 1.64
N ASN A 176 -7.54 -26.36 1.02
CA ASN A 176 -8.06 -26.30 -0.35
C ASN A 176 -6.95 -26.28 -1.43
N ASP A 177 -5.71 -26.61 -1.06
CA ASP A 177 -4.53 -26.62 -1.94
C ASP A 177 -4.13 -25.26 -2.55
N GLN A 178 -4.80 -24.18 -2.16
CA GLN A 178 -4.42 -22.83 -2.52
C GLN A 178 -3.20 -22.37 -1.71
N GLN A 179 -2.52 -21.32 -2.19
CA GLN A 179 -1.27 -20.86 -1.59
C GLN A 179 -1.30 -19.37 -1.21
N ALA A 180 -0.45 -19.03 -0.24
CA ALA A 180 -0.15 -17.65 0.13
C ALA A 180 1.32 -17.48 0.53
N VAL A 181 1.82 -16.25 0.40
CA VAL A 181 3.13 -15.85 0.92
C VAL A 181 2.95 -15.33 2.35
N PHE A 182 3.69 -15.92 3.29
CA PHE A 182 3.75 -15.47 4.68
C PHE A 182 5.07 -14.76 4.97
N LYS A 183 4.98 -13.56 5.58
CA LYS A 183 6.13 -12.83 6.12
C LYS A 183 5.95 -12.64 7.63
N PRO A 184 6.86 -13.17 8.46
CA PRO A 184 6.72 -13.07 9.91
C PRO A 184 7.00 -11.66 10.43
N MET A 185 6.31 -11.28 11.51
CA MET A 185 6.63 -10.10 12.29
C MET A 185 8.04 -10.23 12.88
N ARG A 186 8.81 -9.14 12.87
CA ARG A 186 10.15 -9.05 13.47
C ARG A 186 10.17 -8.09 14.67
N PHE A 187 9.92 -6.81 14.40
CA PHE A 187 9.92 -5.74 15.41
C PHE A 187 8.51 -5.26 15.73
N GLY A 188 8.37 -4.52 16.84
CA GLY A 188 7.13 -3.82 17.21
C GLY A 188 6.75 -2.74 16.20
N ARG A 189 5.53 -2.20 16.32
CA ARG A 189 5.02 -1.17 15.39
C ARG A 189 5.78 0.15 15.46
N ASP A 190 6.30 0.49 16.64
CA ASP A 190 7.03 1.74 16.90
C ASP A 190 8.52 1.65 16.55
N TYR A 191 8.98 0.51 16.01
CA TYR A 191 10.35 0.38 15.57
C TYR A 191 10.58 1.17 14.28
N GLU A 192 11.50 2.12 14.35
CA GLU A 192 11.99 2.87 13.19
C GLU A 192 13.30 2.29 12.67
N SER A 193 13.49 2.36 11.35
CA SER A 193 14.74 1.96 10.72
C SER A 193 15.90 2.83 11.21
N ASP A 194 17.05 2.22 11.48
CA ASP A 194 18.26 2.96 11.83
C ASP A 194 18.60 3.97 10.70
N PRO A 195 18.80 5.27 11.01
CA PRO A 195 19.16 6.28 10.02
C PRO A 195 20.43 5.97 9.22
N ASN A 196 21.32 5.12 9.75
CA ASN A 196 22.54 4.67 9.07
C ASN A 196 22.31 3.47 8.15
N HIS A 197 21.14 2.82 8.22
CA HIS A 197 20.81 1.72 7.33
C HIS A 197 20.48 2.24 5.93
N PHE A 198 21.15 1.67 4.93
CA PHE A 198 20.75 1.84 3.54
C PHE A 198 19.46 1.05 3.27
N TYR A 199 18.70 1.48 2.25
CA TYR A 199 17.46 0.82 1.81
C TYR A 199 17.61 -0.68 1.52
N PHE A 200 18.78 -1.15 1.07
CA PHE A 200 19.07 -2.58 0.83
C PHE A 200 19.53 -3.35 2.08
N SER A 201 19.59 -2.71 3.23
CA SER A 201 19.90 -3.31 4.53
C SER A 201 18.70 -3.26 5.49
N ASP A 202 17.58 -2.66 5.06
CA ASP A 202 16.39 -2.55 5.89
C ASP A 202 15.70 -3.91 6.05
N PHE A 203 15.17 -4.18 7.23
CA PHE A 203 14.41 -5.39 7.50
C PHE A 203 12.99 -5.23 6.92
N GLU A 204 12.51 -6.25 6.21
CA GLU A 204 11.12 -6.26 5.75
C GLU A 204 10.16 -6.21 6.96
N ARG A 205 9.12 -5.38 6.85
CA ARG A 205 8.06 -5.20 7.84
C ARG A 205 6.77 -5.82 7.32
N HIS A 206 6.28 -6.88 7.97
CA HIS A 206 5.04 -7.55 7.55
C HIS A 206 3.83 -6.61 7.55
N ASN A 207 3.75 -5.71 8.54
CA ASN A 207 2.67 -4.73 8.64
C ASN A 207 2.71 -3.68 7.52
N ALA A 208 3.88 -3.41 6.92
CA ALA A 208 3.98 -2.52 5.77
C ALA A 208 3.30 -3.12 4.53
N GLU A 209 3.39 -4.44 4.32
CA GLU A 209 2.67 -5.13 3.23
C GLU A 209 1.16 -4.97 3.36
N ILE A 210 0.64 -5.18 4.57
CA ILE A 210 -0.79 -5.03 4.89
C ILE A 210 -1.22 -3.57 4.67
N ALA A 211 -0.51 -2.62 5.28
CA ALA A 211 -0.85 -1.20 5.18
C ALA A 211 -0.80 -0.69 3.73
N THR A 212 0.20 -1.13 2.94
CA THR A 212 0.34 -0.72 1.54
C THR A 212 -0.79 -1.25 0.67
N PHE A 213 -1.24 -2.49 0.88
CA PHE A 213 -2.42 -3.03 0.19
C PHE A 213 -3.67 -2.18 0.49
N HIS A 214 -3.90 -1.80 1.75
CA HIS A 214 -5.03 -0.95 2.10
C HIS A 214 -4.89 0.48 1.58
N MET A 215 -3.68 1.05 1.56
CA MET A 215 -3.43 2.38 0.98
C MET A 215 -3.69 2.38 -0.53
N ASP A 216 -3.27 1.33 -1.25
CA ASP A 216 -3.56 1.13 -2.68
C ASP A 216 -5.06 1.10 -2.97
N LYS A 217 -5.84 0.44 -2.09
CA LYS A 217 -7.30 0.46 -2.14
C LYS A 217 -7.87 1.86 -1.92
N ILE A 218 -7.38 2.58 -0.90
CA ILE A 218 -7.85 3.93 -0.54
C ILE A 218 -7.57 4.95 -1.65
N LEU A 219 -6.40 4.88 -2.29
CA LEU A 219 -6.04 5.74 -3.42
C LEU A 219 -6.76 5.36 -4.72
N GLY A 220 -7.54 4.27 -4.72
CA GLY A 220 -8.31 3.83 -5.89
C GLY A 220 -7.46 3.17 -6.97
N PHE A 221 -6.21 2.83 -6.69
CA PHE A 221 -5.33 2.17 -7.67
C PHE A 221 -5.76 0.72 -7.93
N ARG A 222 -6.08 -0.04 -6.88
CA ARG A 222 -6.50 -1.45 -6.95
C ARG A 222 -5.50 -2.33 -7.69
N ARG A 223 -4.19 -2.09 -7.48
CA ARG A 223 -3.08 -2.79 -8.15
C ARG A 223 -2.16 -3.51 -7.18
N ALA A 224 -2.37 -3.39 -5.87
CA ALA A 224 -1.71 -4.18 -4.86
C ALA A 224 -2.37 -5.56 -4.72
N VAL A 225 -1.58 -6.55 -4.31
CA VAL A 225 -2.05 -7.92 -4.10
C VAL A 225 -2.74 -8.05 -2.72
N PRO A 226 -3.92 -8.68 -2.62
CA PRO A 226 -4.63 -8.87 -1.36
C PRO A 226 -3.75 -9.44 -0.24
N THR A 227 -3.65 -8.69 0.85
CA THR A 227 -2.76 -9.00 1.99
C THR A 227 -3.48 -8.75 3.31
N VAL A 228 -3.43 -9.72 4.23
CA VAL A 228 -4.06 -9.65 5.56
C VAL A 228 -3.07 -10.02 6.67
N GLY A 229 -3.32 -9.60 7.90
CA GLY A 229 -2.60 -10.11 9.06
C GLY A 229 -3.07 -11.50 9.46
N ARG A 230 -2.20 -12.34 10.01
CA ARG A 230 -2.56 -13.60 10.69
C ARG A 230 -1.64 -13.84 11.86
N ILE A 231 -2.21 -14.23 13.01
CA ILE A 231 -1.46 -14.81 14.12
C ILE A 231 -1.43 -16.32 13.91
N VAL A 232 -0.23 -16.90 13.94
CA VAL A 232 0.00 -18.34 13.80
C VAL A 232 0.57 -18.91 15.07
N ASN A 233 0.20 -20.16 15.38
CA ASN A 233 0.89 -20.94 16.40
C ASN A 233 2.14 -21.59 15.75
N LEU A 234 3.33 -21.21 16.22
CA LEU A 234 4.62 -21.68 15.69
C LEU A 234 4.79 -23.20 15.81
N THR A 235 4.12 -23.85 16.76
CA THR A 235 4.10 -25.30 16.91
C THR A 235 3.16 -25.92 15.89
N SER A 236 1.85 -25.71 16.04
CA SER A 236 0.82 -26.44 15.30
C SER A 236 0.61 -25.95 13.87
N ASP A 237 0.79 -24.66 13.61
CA ASP A 237 0.59 -24.09 12.27
C ASP A 237 1.86 -24.11 11.44
N LEU A 238 3.03 -23.97 12.07
CA LEU A 238 4.30 -23.93 11.34
C LEU A 238 5.11 -25.22 11.50
N ARG A 239 5.72 -25.48 12.66
CA ARG A 239 6.71 -26.55 12.84
C ARG A 239 6.16 -27.92 12.46
N ASP A 240 4.97 -28.26 12.93
CA ASP A 240 4.37 -29.59 12.73
C ASP A 240 3.87 -29.78 11.28
N LYS A 241 3.75 -28.69 10.51
CA LYS A 241 3.33 -28.66 9.10
C LYS A 241 4.47 -28.30 8.14
N ALA A 242 5.68 -28.11 8.67
CA ALA A 242 6.83 -27.60 7.92
C ALA A 242 7.48 -28.68 7.06
N GLU A 243 8.00 -28.29 5.90
CA GLU A 243 8.92 -29.13 5.14
C GLU A 243 10.16 -29.48 5.99
N LYS A 244 10.78 -30.64 5.72
CA LYS A 244 11.94 -31.15 6.49
C LYS A 244 13.06 -30.11 6.63
N ARG A 245 13.29 -29.30 5.60
CA ARG A 245 14.35 -28.27 5.57
C ARG A 245 14.05 -27.13 6.55
N LEU A 246 12.79 -26.70 6.63
CA LEU A 246 12.32 -25.66 7.55
C LEU A 246 12.22 -26.18 8.98
N ALA A 247 11.65 -27.37 9.19
CA ALA A 247 11.46 -27.98 10.50
C ALA A 247 12.75 -28.08 11.31
N LYS A 248 13.88 -28.39 10.64
CA LYS A 248 15.22 -28.47 11.25
C LYS A 248 15.77 -27.14 11.77
N THR A 249 15.16 -26.02 11.40
CA THR A 249 15.61 -24.67 11.79
C THR A 249 14.93 -24.15 13.06
N PHE A 250 13.98 -24.92 13.62
CA PHE A 250 13.31 -24.57 14.86
C PHE A 250 14.18 -24.89 16.08
N PHE A 251 14.13 -24.03 17.09
CA PHE A 251 14.85 -24.22 18.35
C PHE A 251 14.15 -23.45 19.48
N ILE A 252 14.54 -23.73 20.72
CA ILE A 252 14.06 -23.01 21.91
C ILE A 252 15.14 -22.01 22.34
N SER A 253 14.76 -20.74 22.49
CA SER A 253 15.69 -19.70 22.95
C SER A 253 16.01 -19.85 24.45
N PRO A 254 17.07 -19.18 24.96
CA PRO A 254 17.35 -19.14 26.39
C PRO A 254 16.17 -18.63 27.23
N ALA A 255 15.35 -17.73 26.67
CA ALA A 255 14.11 -17.21 27.26
C ALA A 255 12.91 -18.16 27.12
N LYS A 256 13.12 -19.41 26.68
CA LYS A 256 12.10 -20.45 26.53
C LYS A 256 11.02 -20.17 25.48
N ASN A 257 11.29 -19.29 24.51
CA ASN A 257 10.42 -19.06 23.37
C ASN A 257 10.73 -20.03 22.23
N LEU A 258 9.72 -20.45 21.48
CA LEU A 258 9.92 -21.19 20.23
C LEU A 258 10.35 -20.23 19.14
N CYS A 259 11.44 -20.55 18.45
CA CYS A 259 12.03 -19.75 17.39
C CYS A 259 12.30 -20.59 16.14
N PHE A 260 12.42 -19.93 14.99
CA PHE A 260 12.92 -20.53 13.76
C PHE A 260 13.82 -19.56 12.97
N VAL A 261 14.79 -20.11 12.26
CA VAL A 261 15.70 -19.34 11.39
C VAL A 261 15.22 -19.30 9.94
N SER A 262 14.65 -20.41 9.43
CA SER A 262 14.42 -20.63 8.00
C SER A 262 15.73 -20.66 7.18
N LYS A 263 15.66 -20.49 5.86
CA LYS A 263 16.80 -20.33 4.95
C LYS A 263 16.54 -19.22 3.95
N CYS A 264 17.43 -18.25 3.90
CA CYS A 264 17.42 -17.11 2.98
C CYS A 264 18.81 -16.44 2.97
N ASP A 265 19.02 -15.49 2.06
CA ASP A 265 20.33 -14.85 1.87
C ASP A 265 20.66 -13.80 2.95
N TYR A 266 19.66 -13.06 3.43
CA TYR A 266 19.82 -11.99 4.42
C TYR A 266 19.17 -12.34 5.75
N TYR A 267 19.98 -12.31 6.82
CA TYR A 267 19.52 -12.37 8.20
C TYR A 267 18.70 -13.63 8.55
N CYS A 268 18.92 -14.73 7.82
CA CYS A 268 18.48 -16.07 8.21
C CYS A 268 19.59 -16.78 8.99
N ASP A 269 19.90 -16.25 10.17
CA ASP A 269 20.84 -16.80 11.15
C ASP A 269 20.21 -16.85 12.55
N THR A 270 20.90 -17.47 13.52
CA THR A 270 20.39 -17.62 14.89
C THR A 270 20.19 -16.29 15.61
N SER A 271 21.02 -15.28 15.34
CA SER A 271 20.90 -13.94 15.98
C SER A 271 19.69 -13.15 15.49
N HIS A 272 19.22 -13.44 14.27
CA HIS A 272 18.08 -12.78 13.64
C HIS A 272 16.87 -13.73 13.51
N ALA A 273 16.84 -14.81 14.29
CA ALA A 273 15.74 -15.77 14.28
C ALA A 273 14.39 -15.11 14.63
N ILE A 274 13.32 -15.66 14.06
CA ILE A 274 11.95 -15.24 14.41
C ILE A 274 11.50 -16.04 15.61
N CYS A 275 11.13 -15.36 16.69
CA CYS A 275 10.71 -15.97 17.95
C CYS A 275 9.28 -15.60 18.33
N GLY A 276 8.53 -16.56 18.87
CA GLY A 276 7.19 -16.35 19.42
C GLY A 276 7.21 -15.76 20.83
N THR A 277 6.02 -15.65 21.44
CA THR A 277 5.86 -15.24 22.84
C THR A 277 4.69 -15.98 23.52
N PRO A 278 4.89 -17.21 24.01
CA PRO A 278 6.08 -18.05 23.82
C PRO A 278 6.12 -18.76 22.46
N ASP A 279 4.97 -19.10 21.89
CA ASP A 279 4.83 -19.93 20.69
C ASP A 279 3.87 -19.33 19.64
N THR A 280 3.36 -18.12 19.83
CA THR A 280 2.56 -17.42 18.81
C THR A 280 3.36 -16.34 18.10
N ARG A 281 3.10 -16.13 16.81
CA ARG A 281 3.69 -15.03 16.05
C ARG A 281 2.72 -14.46 15.03
N GLU A 282 2.69 -13.13 14.92
CA GLU A 282 1.97 -12.44 13.84
C GLU A 282 2.80 -12.48 12.54
N GLY A 283 2.12 -12.40 11.39
CA GLY A 283 2.73 -12.08 10.11
C GLY A 283 1.71 -11.64 9.09
N SER A 284 2.19 -11.18 7.94
CA SER A 284 1.35 -10.86 6.78
C SER A 284 1.17 -12.10 5.92
N VAL A 285 -0.05 -12.34 5.47
CA VAL A 285 -0.43 -13.41 4.56
C VAL A 285 -0.97 -12.76 3.29
N GLN A 286 -0.24 -12.89 2.19
CA GLN A 286 -0.59 -12.34 0.88
C GLN A 286 -0.98 -13.48 -0.05
N VAL A 287 -2.11 -13.35 -0.75
CA VAL A 287 -2.54 -14.36 -1.74
C VAL A 287 -1.42 -14.63 -2.75
N PHE A 288 -1.18 -15.89 -3.10
CA PHE A 288 -0.23 -16.20 -4.17
C PHE A 288 -0.78 -15.68 -5.50
N LEU A 289 0.09 -15.24 -6.41
CA LEU A 289 -0.36 -14.86 -7.75
C LEU A 289 -0.67 -16.13 -8.57
N PRO A 290 -1.51 -16.04 -9.62
CA PRO A 290 -1.74 -17.18 -10.51
C PRO A 290 -0.43 -17.76 -11.05
N ASP A 291 -0.47 -19.05 -11.36
CA ASP A 291 0.70 -19.77 -11.84
C ASP A 291 1.29 -19.12 -13.10
N GLU A 292 2.63 -19.01 -13.15
CA GLU A 292 3.38 -18.33 -14.22
C GLU A 292 3.14 -18.96 -15.60
N THR A 293 2.86 -20.27 -15.65
CA THR A 293 2.58 -20.96 -16.92
C THR A 293 1.24 -20.56 -17.51
N SER A 294 0.29 -20.17 -16.66
CA SER A 294 -1.05 -19.74 -17.05
C SER A 294 -1.11 -18.23 -17.26
N VAL A 295 -0.53 -17.45 -16.34
CA VAL A 295 -0.52 -15.99 -16.39
C VAL A 295 0.93 -15.50 -16.25
N PRO A 296 1.67 -15.42 -17.37
CA PRO A 296 3.08 -15.03 -17.34
C PRO A 296 3.23 -13.55 -16.93
N ARG A 297 4.23 -13.28 -16.10
CA ARG A 297 4.55 -11.96 -15.55
C ARG A 297 5.86 -11.44 -16.17
N LYS A 298 6.06 -10.12 -16.09
CA LYS A 298 7.24 -9.47 -16.68
C LYS A 298 8.05 -8.77 -15.60
N HIS A 299 9.32 -9.11 -15.48
CA HIS A 299 10.23 -8.41 -14.57
C HIS A 299 10.96 -7.29 -15.30
N ASN A 300 10.72 -6.05 -14.88
CA ASN A 300 11.18 -4.89 -15.61
C ASN A 300 12.00 -3.96 -14.72
N ARG A 301 13.24 -3.68 -15.10
CA ARG A 301 14.11 -2.79 -14.33
C ARG A 301 13.57 -1.36 -14.34
N SER A 302 13.47 -0.75 -13.16
CA SER A 302 13.05 0.66 -13.05
C SER A 302 14.12 1.59 -13.61
N PRO A 303 13.75 2.63 -14.40
CA PRO A 303 14.68 3.68 -14.81
C PRO A 303 15.12 4.57 -13.64
N TYR A 304 14.35 4.59 -12.54
CA TYR A 304 14.70 5.28 -11.29
C TYR A 304 15.29 4.31 -10.25
N ARG A 305 15.81 3.15 -10.68
CA ARG A 305 16.53 2.24 -9.78
C ARG A 305 17.69 3.00 -9.13
N ARG A 306 17.85 2.80 -7.82
CA ARG A 306 19.00 3.31 -7.06
C ARG A 306 20.30 2.56 -7.39
N THR A 307 21.40 2.98 -6.81
CA THR A 307 22.72 2.42 -7.12
C THR A 307 22.99 1.08 -6.42
N TYR A 308 22.40 0.85 -5.24
CA TYR A 308 22.69 -0.32 -4.38
C TYR A 308 24.19 -0.41 -4.02
N SER A 309 24.79 0.74 -3.73
CA SER A 309 26.21 0.84 -3.40
C SER A 309 26.43 1.77 -2.22
N LYS A 310 27.32 1.37 -1.30
CA LYS A 310 27.77 2.21 -0.17
C LYS A 310 28.75 3.30 -0.62
N LYS A 311 29.40 3.13 -1.79
CA LYS A 311 30.40 4.08 -2.32
C LYS A 311 29.76 5.08 -3.27
N ASN A 312 29.11 4.58 -4.32
CA ASN A 312 28.46 5.41 -5.34
C ASN A 312 26.98 5.54 -5.00
N GLN A 313 26.62 6.47 -4.12
CA GLN A 313 25.27 6.55 -3.55
C GLN A 313 24.27 7.37 -4.38
N ILE A 314 24.77 8.14 -5.35
CA ILE A 314 23.97 9.06 -6.17
C ILE A 314 23.82 8.48 -7.59
N ALA A 315 22.60 8.09 -7.96
CA ALA A 315 22.25 7.69 -9.31
C ALA A 315 22.15 8.90 -10.25
N GLU A 316 22.18 8.65 -11.57
CA GLU A 316 22.09 9.72 -12.57
C GLU A 316 20.81 10.56 -12.42
N TRP A 317 19.67 9.92 -12.16
CA TRP A 317 18.39 10.60 -11.97
C TRP A 317 18.34 11.46 -10.70
N GLN A 318 19.21 11.21 -9.72
CA GLN A 318 19.29 12.03 -8.49
C GLN A 318 20.08 13.33 -8.70
N ARG A 319 20.91 13.41 -9.74
CA ARG A 319 21.73 14.59 -10.05
C ARG A 319 21.24 15.39 -11.26
N ASN A 320 20.57 14.75 -12.22
CA ASN A 320 20.09 15.40 -13.44
C ASN A 320 18.58 15.67 -13.37
N MET A 321 18.19 16.93 -13.18
CA MET A 321 16.78 17.36 -13.17
C MET A 321 16.06 17.12 -14.51
N ASN A 322 16.79 17.02 -15.62
CA ASN A 322 16.22 16.75 -16.94
C ASN A 322 16.17 15.25 -17.31
N TYR A 323 16.57 14.34 -16.40
CA TYR A 323 16.68 12.90 -16.66
C TYR A 323 15.41 12.28 -17.25
N CYS A 324 14.23 12.67 -16.75
CA CYS A 324 12.96 12.17 -17.28
C CYS A 324 12.77 12.52 -18.76
N ARG A 325 13.09 13.76 -19.15
CA ARG A 325 12.94 14.26 -20.53
C ARG A 325 14.01 13.69 -21.45
N GLU A 326 15.25 13.63 -20.96
CA GLU A 326 16.42 13.27 -21.76
C GLU A 326 16.57 11.76 -21.95
N ASN A 327 16.23 10.96 -20.93
CA ASN A 327 16.47 9.53 -20.90
C ASN A 327 15.16 8.76 -20.88
N VAL A 328 14.26 9.00 -19.91
CA VAL A 328 13.09 8.13 -19.67
C VAL A 328 12.04 8.24 -20.78
N LYS A 329 11.57 9.43 -21.12
CA LYS A 329 10.52 9.66 -22.12
C LYS A 329 10.92 9.22 -23.54
N LYS A 330 12.22 9.13 -23.83
CA LYS A 330 12.74 8.67 -25.13
C LYS A 330 12.83 7.14 -25.24
N MET A 331 12.79 6.42 -24.12
CA MET A 331 12.81 4.96 -24.15
C MET A 331 11.50 4.44 -24.75
N LYS A 332 11.60 3.52 -25.73
CA LYS A 332 10.47 2.92 -26.44
C LYS A 332 9.29 2.51 -25.54
N ARG A 333 9.60 1.96 -24.36
CA ARG A 333 8.60 1.49 -23.38
C ARG A 333 7.78 2.62 -22.73
N TYR A 334 8.41 3.77 -22.51
CA TYR A 334 7.83 4.89 -21.77
C TYR A 334 7.37 6.03 -22.70
N ALA A 335 7.76 5.98 -23.97
CA ALA A 335 7.41 6.99 -24.98
C ALA A 335 5.90 7.02 -25.28
N HIS A 336 5.23 5.87 -25.25
CA HIS A 336 3.81 5.75 -25.54
C HIS A 336 3.10 4.78 -24.58
N GLY A 337 1.79 4.99 -24.39
CA GLY A 337 0.94 4.17 -23.52
C GLY A 337 1.03 4.55 -22.05
N ARG A 338 0.54 3.66 -21.18
CA ARG A 338 0.37 3.94 -19.74
C ARG A 338 1.62 3.76 -18.87
N THR A 339 2.69 3.12 -19.38
CA THR A 339 3.82 2.68 -18.54
C THR A 339 4.47 3.81 -17.74
N LEU A 340 4.59 5.01 -18.33
CA LEU A 340 5.17 6.17 -17.64
C LEU A 340 4.23 6.73 -16.57
N LEU A 341 2.92 6.75 -16.83
CA LEU A 341 1.91 7.17 -15.85
C LEU A 341 1.87 6.18 -14.67
N ASP A 342 1.85 4.88 -14.96
CA ASP A 342 1.94 3.86 -13.92
C ASP A 342 3.19 4.05 -13.04
N LEU A 343 4.33 4.40 -13.65
CA LEU A 343 5.57 4.65 -12.91
C LEU A 343 5.42 5.84 -11.96
N VAL A 344 4.73 6.90 -12.38
CA VAL A 344 4.41 8.05 -11.51
C VAL A 344 3.50 7.63 -10.37
N ASP A 345 2.38 6.95 -10.64
CA ASP A 345 1.45 6.46 -9.60
C ASP A 345 2.18 5.61 -8.56
N PHE A 346 3.03 4.70 -9.05
CA PHE A 346 3.85 3.86 -8.20
C PHE A 346 4.78 4.69 -7.31
N HIS A 347 5.49 5.68 -7.86
CA HIS A 347 6.37 6.54 -7.07
C HIS A 347 5.62 7.48 -6.11
N VAL A 348 4.39 7.90 -6.43
CA VAL A 348 3.52 8.61 -5.49
C VAL A 348 3.19 7.72 -4.30
N MET A 349 2.79 6.47 -4.54
CA MET A 349 2.56 5.50 -3.47
C MET A 349 3.83 5.28 -2.65
N ASP A 350 4.94 4.95 -3.31
CA ASP A 350 6.22 4.66 -2.66
C ASP A 350 6.68 5.84 -1.79
N TYR A 351 6.46 7.08 -2.24
CA TYR A 351 6.77 8.28 -1.47
C TYR A 351 5.90 8.40 -0.21
N LEU A 352 4.59 8.17 -0.31
CA LEU A 352 3.66 8.24 0.82
C LEU A 352 4.01 7.24 1.92
N ILE A 353 4.46 6.03 1.55
CA ILE A 353 4.83 4.98 2.51
C ILE A 353 6.32 4.99 2.89
N GLY A 354 7.12 5.90 2.32
CA GLY A 354 8.57 5.96 2.54
C GLY A 354 9.33 4.72 2.02
N TRP A 355 8.86 4.06 0.97
CA TRP A 355 9.51 2.88 0.40
C TRP A 355 10.55 3.27 -0.65
N PHE A 356 11.80 2.87 -0.40
CA PHE A 356 12.95 3.28 -1.23
C PHE A 356 13.59 2.15 -2.05
N ASP A 357 13.11 0.91 -1.91
CA ASP A 357 13.76 -0.30 -2.46
C ASP A 357 13.15 -0.79 -3.80
N LYS A 358 12.86 0.13 -4.71
CA LYS A 358 12.25 -0.22 -6.00
C LYS A 358 13.30 -0.55 -7.06
N VAL A 359 13.59 -1.84 -7.20
CA VAL A 359 14.50 -2.36 -8.26
C VAL A 359 13.75 -2.67 -9.54
N TYR A 360 12.65 -3.40 -9.41
CA TYR A 360 11.89 -3.98 -10.51
C TYR A 360 10.41 -3.65 -10.38
N ARG A 361 9.72 -3.63 -11.53
CA ARG A 361 8.26 -3.63 -11.63
C ARG A 361 7.83 -4.99 -12.18
N LEU A 362 6.94 -5.64 -11.44
CA LEU A 362 6.18 -6.84 -11.85
C LEU A 362 5.05 -6.46 -12.81
#